data_AF-A0A660U654-F1
#
_entry.id   AF-A0A660U654-F1
#
_cell.length_a   1.000
_cell.length_b   1.000
_cell.length_c   1.000
_cell.angle_alpha   90.00
_cell.angle_beta   90.00
_cell.angle_gamma   90.00
#
_symmetry.space_group_name_H-M   'P 1'
#
loop_
_entity.id
_entity.type
_entity.pdbx_description
1 polymer ?
#
loop_
_entity_poly.entity_id
_entity_poly.type
_entity_poly.pdbx_seq_one_letter_code
_entity_poly.pdbx_strand_id
1 'polypeptide(L)'
;MKKDTKRLILMLVIGFFSALVMVVISNLTFFENLEHKLTDFRFALRGPNYEGIKKSNIVIVAIDDQSIASIPYKYPWPRTYHAKLVENLKKAGARIITFDIEFTEKSRIDPKQDVIFRDAIEKAGNVVLAGKMMVKKSGNYEMISLLEPIDILREVAPYGIVDTKFDSDGFVRRYILFRDYNNLRYLSLGLQTIASYMGLKGNQMDWLKQLPNGDFIIGNRYKIKKYDNLPSAFINYYGPANSYKTISYEQVIDDKGFKLLLDKNTFKDKIVLVGSTVTEHHDLFSTPFYISGGEMLTPGVEIHANFIQSVLDQNFISGVNIAIVYFI
;
A
#
# COMPACT_ATOMS: atom_id res chain seq x y z
N MET A 1 -8.02 -64.09 -7.52
CA MET A 1 -6.65 -63.53 -7.49
C MET A 1 -6.30 -62.67 -8.70
N LYS A 2 -5.97 -63.20 -9.90
CA LYS A 2 -5.55 -62.32 -11.03
C LYS A 2 -6.58 -61.28 -11.50
N LYS A 3 -7.89 -61.57 -11.37
CA LYS A 3 -8.98 -60.65 -11.76
C LYS A 3 -9.14 -59.49 -10.77
N ASP A 4 -8.92 -59.76 -9.49
CA ASP A 4 -9.03 -58.79 -8.40
C ASP A 4 -7.84 -57.82 -8.43
N THR A 5 -6.64 -58.32 -8.72
CA THR A 5 -5.44 -57.50 -8.93
C THR A 5 -5.61 -56.55 -10.13
N LYS A 6 -6.18 -57.00 -11.26
CA LYS A 6 -6.45 -56.14 -12.41
C LYS A 6 -7.47 -55.03 -12.11
N ARG A 7 -8.51 -55.33 -11.33
CA ARG A 7 -9.51 -54.34 -10.89
C ARG A 7 -8.89 -53.31 -9.94
N LEU A 8 -8.05 -53.76 -9.00
CA LEU A 8 -7.35 -52.88 -8.08
C LEU A 8 -6.40 -51.92 -8.83
N ILE A 9 -5.62 -52.44 -9.79
CA ILE A 9 -4.74 -51.62 -10.63
C ILE A 9 -5.55 -50.59 -11.43
N LEU A 10 -6.67 -50.99 -12.02
CA LEU A 10 -7.53 -50.06 -12.76
C LEU A 10 -8.08 -48.93 -11.87
N MET A 11 -8.53 -49.26 -10.66
CA MET A 11 -9.00 -48.24 -9.69
C MET A 11 -7.89 -47.28 -9.28
N LEU A 12 -6.68 -47.77 -9.04
CA LEU A 12 -5.52 -46.93 -8.71
C LEU A 12 -5.14 -46.02 -9.88
N VAL A 13 -5.17 -46.53 -11.11
CA VAL A 13 -4.88 -45.73 -12.31
C VAL A 13 -5.94 -44.64 -12.49
N ILE A 14 -7.23 -44.96 -12.36
CA ILE A 14 -8.31 -43.96 -12.43
C ILE A 14 -8.12 -42.91 -11.33
N GLY A 15 -7.89 -43.33 -10.08
CA GLY A 15 -7.65 -42.41 -8.96
C GLY A 15 -6.45 -41.49 -9.20
N PHE A 16 -5.35 -42.03 -9.73
CA PHE A 16 -4.17 -41.25 -10.09
C PHE A 16 -4.46 -40.23 -11.20
N PHE A 17 -5.13 -40.65 -12.28
CA PHE A 17 -5.48 -39.74 -13.38
C PHE A 17 -6.49 -38.68 -12.95
N SER A 18 -7.48 -39.01 -12.11
CA SER A 18 -8.40 -38.04 -11.54
C SER A 18 -7.68 -37.02 -10.66
N ALA A 19 -6.76 -37.47 -9.79
CA ALA A 19 -5.94 -36.58 -8.98
C ALA A 19 -5.03 -35.69 -9.85
N LEU A 20 -4.43 -36.24 -10.90
CA LEU A 20 -3.58 -35.50 -11.84
C LEU A 20 -4.37 -34.44 -12.60
N VAL A 21 -5.54 -34.81 -13.14
CA VAL A 21 -6.45 -33.88 -13.82
C VAL A 21 -6.89 -32.78 -12.84
N MET A 22 -7.19 -33.12 -11.60
CA MET A 22 -7.56 -32.14 -10.57
C MET A 22 -6.41 -31.19 -10.25
N VAL A 23 -5.18 -31.69 -10.14
CA VAL A 23 -3.98 -30.84 -9.99
C VAL A 23 -3.84 -29.93 -11.21
N VAL A 24 -3.93 -30.45 -12.43
CA VAL A 24 -3.83 -29.64 -13.66
C VAL A 24 -4.92 -28.56 -13.70
N ILE A 25 -6.17 -28.92 -13.43
CA ILE A 25 -7.32 -28.01 -13.40
C ILE A 25 -7.15 -26.93 -12.33
N SER A 26 -6.70 -27.29 -11.13
CA SER A 26 -6.47 -26.32 -10.03
C SER A 26 -5.34 -25.33 -10.32
N ASN A 27 -4.41 -25.69 -11.22
CA ASN A 27 -3.33 -24.81 -11.66
C ASN A 27 -3.71 -23.98 -12.90
N LEU A 28 -4.94 -24.12 -13.43
CA LEU A 28 -5.42 -23.25 -14.51
C LEU A 28 -5.78 -21.88 -13.94
N THR A 29 -5.33 -20.84 -14.63
CA THR A 29 -5.64 -19.42 -14.35
C THR A 29 -7.14 -19.10 -14.31
N PHE A 30 -7.98 -19.99 -14.83
CA PHE A 30 -9.44 -19.88 -14.77
C PHE A 30 -9.97 -19.78 -13.33
N PHE A 31 -9.48 -20.62 -12.41
CA PHE A 31 -10.00 -20.62 -11.02
C PHE A 31 -9.52 -19.40 -10.25
N GLU A 32 -8.29 -18.95 -10.49
CA GLU A 32 -7.77 -17.72 -9.92
C GLU A 32 -8.63 -16.52 -10.35
N ASN A 33 -8.92 -16.39 -11.65
CA ASN A 33 -9.77 -15.32 -12.16
C ASN A 33 -11.21 -15.40 -11.61
N LEU A 34 -11.74 -16.61 -11.38
CA LEU A 34 -13.04 -16.78 -10.75
C LEU A 34 -13.02 -16.34 -9.27
N GLU A 35 -11.97 -16.69 -8.52
CA GLU A 35 -11.79 -16.25 -7.14
C GLU A 35 -11.72 -14.72 -7.06
N HIS A 36 -10.97 -14.07 -7.96
CA HIS A 36 -10.88 -12.61 -8.05
C HIS A 36 -12.26 -11.98 -8.29
N LYS A 37 -13.01 -12.47 -9.27
CA LYS A 37 -14.37 -11.96 -9.55
C LYS A 37 -15.35 -12.19 -8.41
N LEU A 38 -15.29 -13.35 -7.76
CA LEU A 38 -16.13 -13.64 -6.59
C LEU A 38 -15.76 -12.72 -5.42
N THR A 39 -14.48 -12.39 -5.27
CA THR A 39 -14.01 -11.47 -4.24
C THR A 39 -14.52 -10.06 -4.51
N ASP A 40 -14.41 -9.56 -5.73
CA ASP A 40 -14.96 -8.26 -6.12
C ASP A 40 -16.48 -8.21 -5.95
N PHE A 41 -17.18 -9.28 -6.33
CA PHE A 41 -18.63 -9.39 -6.11
C PHE A 41 -18.99 -9.31 -4.62
N ARG A 42 -18.19 -9.92 -3.73
CA ARG A 42 -18.39 -9.79 -2.27
C ARG A 42 -18.15 -8.36 -1.80
N PHE A 43 -17.18 -7.63 -2.34
CA PHE A 43 -17.02 -6.20 -2.04
C PHE A 43 -18.21 -5.39 -2.51
N ALA A 44 -18.72 -5.66 -3.72
CA ALA A 44 -19.91 -5.01 -4.26
C ALA A 44 -21.15 -5.27 -3.39
N LEU A 45 -21.37 -6.52 -2.94
CA LEU A 45 -22.46 -6.89 -2.05
C LEU A 45 -22.33 -6.27 -0.66
N ARG A 46 -21.12 -6.28 -0.09
CA ARG A 46 -20.85 -5.71 1.24
C ARG A 46 -21.01 -4.18 1.22
N GLY A 47 -20.67 -3.56 0.09
CA GLY A 47 -20.62 -2.11 -0.05
C GLY A 47 -19.49 -1.44 0.75
N PRO A 48 -19.45 -0.10 0.73
CA PRO A 48 -18.48 0.68 1.48
C PRO A 48 -18.69 0.56 3.00
N ASN A 49 -17.61 0.37 3.74
CA ASN A 49 -17.59 0.43 5.19
C ASN A 49 -17.56 1.90 5.67
N TYR A 50 -18.69 2.58 5.55
CA TYR A 50 -18.84 4.01 5.92
C TYR A 50 -18.50 4.28 7.39
N GLU A 51 -18.80 3.35 8.29
CA GLU A 51 -18.44 3.50 9.70
C GLU A 51 -16.92 3.49 9.92
N GLY A 52 -16.23 2.53 9.29
CA GLY A 52 -14.77 2.44 9.34
C GLY A 52 -14.13 3.70 8.74
N ILE A 53 -14.63 4.17 7.61
CA ILE A 53 -14.17 5.41 6.97
C ILE A 53 -14.35 6.61 7.90
N LYS A 54 -15.54 6.78 8.49
CA LYS A 54 -15.85 7.90 9.39
C LYS A 54 -15.00 7.90 10.67
N LYS A 55 -14.69 6.72 11.20
CA LYS A 55 -13.84 6.54 12.39
C LYS A 55 -12.34 6.52 12.05
N SER A 56 -11.98 6.61 10.76
CA SER A 56 -10.60 6.48 10.33
C SER A 56 -9.71 7.55 10.93
N ASN A 57 -8.49 7.13 11.27
CA ASN A 57 -7.42 8.03 11.71
C ASN A 57 -6.51 8.48 10.56
N ILE A 58 -6.92 8.22 9.31
CA ILE A 58 -6.16 8.55 8.12
C ILE A 58 -6.80 9.76 7.43
N VAL A 59 -5.97 10.72 7.02
CA VAL A 59 -6.34 11.86 6.18
C VAL A 59 -5.38 11.90 5.00
N ILE A 60 -5.91 12.08 3.79
CA ILE A 60 -5.09 12.24 2.58
C ILE A 60 -4.90 13.73 2.33
N VAL A 61 -3.67 14.14 2.10
CA VAL A 61 -3.34 15.45 1.52
C VAL A 61 -2.99 15.22 0.06
N ALA A 62 -3.92 15.59 -0.82
CA ALA A 62 -3.86 15.26 -2.23
C ALA A 62 -3.13 16.34 -3.04
N ILE A 63 -2.18 15.91 -3.87
CA ILE A 63 -1.77 16.67 -5.05
C ILE A 63 -2.86 16.42 -6.10
N ASP A 64 -3.82 17.33 -6.12
CA ASP A 64 -5.02 17.31 -6.97
C ASP A 64 -4.98 18.44 -8.02
N ASP A 65 -5.96 18.43 -8.93
CA ASP A 65 -6.05 19.42 -10.00
C ASP A 65 -6.14 20.85 -9.45
N GLN A 66 -6.81 21.04 -8.31
CA GLN A 66 -6.90 22.33 -7.63
C GLN A 66 -5.52 22.83 -7.18
N SER A 67 -4.69 21.95 -6.61
CA SER A 67 -3.33 22.28 -6.19
C SER A 67 -2.42 22.54 -7.38
N ILE A 68 -2.54 21.75 -8.46
CA ILE A 68 -1.81 21.97 -9.72
C ILE A 68 -2.17 23.33 -10.35
N ALA A 69 -3.44 23.74 -10.27
CA ALA A 69 -3.89 25.02 -10.81
C ALA A 69 -3.51 26.22 -9.93
N SER A 70 -3.44 26.04 -8.61
CA SER A 70 -3.26 27.14 -7.65
C SER A 70 -1.79 27.43 -7.33
N ILE A 71 -0.91 26.42 -7.40
CA ILE A 71 0.52 26.61 -7.13
C ILE A 71 1.20 27.12 -8.41
N PRO A 72 1.91 28.27 -8.37
CA PRO A 72 2.45 28.94 -9.57
C PRO A 72 3.69 28.26 -10.18
N TYR A 73 3.92 26.99 -9.85
CA TYR A 73 5.03 26.18 -10.34
C TYR A 73 4.52 24.88 -10.93
N LYS A 74 5.10 24.47 -12.06
CA LYS A 74 4.83 23.17 -12.65
C LYS A 74 5.34 22.07 -11.71
N TYR A 75 4.52 21.03 -11.51
CA TYR A 75 4.94 19.83 -10.79
C TYR A 75 6.09 19.12 -11.55
N PRO A 76 7.13 18.59 -10.88
CA PRO A 76 7.36 18.53 -9.43
C PRO A 76 7.66 19.90 -8.79
N TRP A 77 7.05 20.18 -7.64
CA TRP A 77 7.21 21.47 -6.97
C TRP A 77 8.55 21.62 -6.22
N PRO A 78 9.01 22.87 -5.99
CA PRO A 78 10.16 23.17 -5.14
C PRO A 78 10.05 22.54 -3.74
N ARG A 79 11.18 22.10 -3.17
CA ARG A 79 11.21 21.42 -1.85
C ARG A 79 10.73 22.32 -0.71
N THR A 80 10.77 23.64 -0.89
CA THR A 80 10.24 24.63 0.06
C THR A 80 8.73 24.46 0.30
N TYR A 81 7.96 24.04 -0.71
CA TYR A 81 6.53 23.75 -0.53
C TYR A 81 6.31 22.50 0.32
N HIS A 82 7.15 21.48 0.17
CA HIS A 82 7.09 20.27 1.00
C HIS A 82 7.55 20.55 2.44
N ALA A 83 8.56 21.39 2.62
CA ALA A 83 8.98 21.87 3.94
C ALA A 83 7.84 22.61 4.66
N LYS A 84 7.21 23.58 3.99
CA LYS A 84 6.06 24.32 4.53
C LYS A 84 4.89 23.40 4.87
N LEU A 85 4.61 22.41 4.02
CA LEU A 85 3.59 21.40 4.30
C LEU A 85 3.90 20.65 5.60
N VAL A 86 5.12 20.14 5.75
CA VAL A 86 5.55 19.40 6.96
C VAL A 86 5.39 20.26 8.21
N GLU A 87 5.85 21.52 8.18
CA GLU A 87 5.72 22.44 9.30
C GLU A 87 4.25 22.68 9.69
N ASN A 88 3.39 22.90 8.70
CA ASN A 88 1.96 23.14 8.92
C ASN A 88 1.27 21.88 9.46
N LEU A 89 1.51 20.70 8.88
CA LEU A 89 0.94 19.44 9.37
C LEU A 89 1.42 19.11 10.79
N LYS A 90 2.70 19.34 11.09
CA LYS A 90 3.24 19.18 12.45
C LYS A 90 2.55 20.13 13.43
N LYS A 91 2.40 21.40 13.07
CA LYS A 91 1.70 22.41 13.87
C LYS A 91 0.23 22.05 14.10
N ALA A 92 -0.41 21.41 13.13
CA ALA A 92 -1.78 20.91 13.23
C ALA A 92 -1.93 19.60 14.03
N GLY A 93 -0.84 19.07 14.58
CA GLY A 93 -0.85 17.89 15.43
C GLY A 93 -0.92 16.56 14.68
N ALA A 94 -0.53 16.52 13.39
CA ALA A 94 -0.36 15.26 12.67
C ALA A 94 0.55 14.32 13.45
N ARG A 95 0.10 13.07 13.64
CA ARG A 95 0.87 12.06 14.38
C ARG A 95 1.98 11.47 13.53
N ILE A 96 1.69 11.14 12.28
CA ILE A 96 2.66 10.71 11.26
C ILE A 96 2.32 11.42 9.95
N ILE A 97 3.36 11.84 9.22
CA ILE A 97 3.25 12.40 7.87
C ILE A 97 3.99 11.47 6.92
N THR A 98 3.30 10.80 6.01
CA THR A 98 3.91 9.89 5.03
C THR A 98 3.83 10.51 3.65
N PHE A 99 4.96 10.63 2.97
CA PHE A 99 5.00 11.05 1.58
C PHE A 99 5.00 9.82 0.67
N ASP A 100 3.95 9.72 -0.14
CA ASP A 100 3.90 8.89 -1.34
C ASP A 100 4.36 9.72 -2.55
N ILE A 101 5.60 10.22 -2.44
CA ILE A 101 6.29 11.03 -3.44
C ILE A 101 7.75 10.62 -3.46
N GLU A 102 8.28 10.35 -4.64
CA GLU A 102 9.68 9.96 -4.82
C GLU A 102 10.60 11.18 -4.69
N PHE A 103 11.44 11.20 -3.64
CA PHE A 103 12.49 12.20 -3.44
C PHE A 103 13.88 11.63 -3.71
N THR A 104 14.00 10.93 -4.85
CA THR A 104 15.16 10.10 -5.24
C THR A 104 16.25 10.88 -5.99
N GLU A 105 15.93 12.10 -6.42
CA GLU A 105 16.86 13.04 -7.05
C GLU A 105 16.99 14.33 -6.23
N LYS A 106 18.18 14.93 -6.32
CA LYS A 106 18.45 16.26 -5.76
C LYS A 106 17.58 17.31 -6.45
N SER A 107 17.22 18.35 -5.72
CA SER A 107 16.53 19.52 -6.25
C SER A 107 17.26 20.06 -7.47
N ARG A 108 16.56 20.07 -8.62
CA ARG A 108 17.10 20.59 -9.89
C ARG A 108 17.15 22.12 -9.93
N ILE A 109 16.42 22.79 -9.03
CA ILE A 109 16.28 24.26 -9.00
C ILE A 109 17.40 24.86 -8.13
N ASP A 110 17.48 24.44 -6.87
CA ASP A 110 18.49 24.89 -5.92
C ASP A 110 18.72 23.80 -4.86
N PRO A 111 19.96 23.27 -4.73
CA PRO A 111 20.33 22.30 -3.70
C PRO A 111 20.02 22.75 -2.25
N LYS A 112 19.98 24.05 -1.98
CA LYS A 112 19.63 24.57 -0.64
C LYS A 112 18.20 24.21 -0.23
N GLN A 113 17.31 23.99 -1.19
CA GLN A 113 15.93 23.62 -0.87
C GLN A 113 15.83 22.20 -0.30
N ASP A 114 16.73 21.28 -0.69
CA ASP A 114 16.78 19.96 -0.08
C ASP A 114 17.16 20.07 1.41
N VAL A 115 18.05 21.01 1.77
CA VAL A 115 18.41 21.30 3.16
C VAL A 115 17.23 21.88 3.94
N ILE A 116 16.50 22.84 3.37
CA ILE A 116 15.28 23.40 4.01
C ILE A 116 14.25 22.30 4.29
N PHE A 117 14.07 21.38 3.35
CA PHE A 117 13.16 20.26 3.53
C PHE A 117 13.66 19.25 4.57
N ARG A 118 14.98 18.96 4.57
CA ARG A 118 15.62 18.16 5.63
C ARG A 118 15.35 18.75 7.01
N ASP A 119 15.60 20.04 7.19
CA ASP A 119 15.45 20.72 8.48
C ASP A 119 13.99 20.67 8.97
N ALA A 120 13.02 20.86 8.06
CA ALA A 120 11.60 20.73 8.37
C ALA A 120 11.23 19.31 8.80
N ILE A 121 11.73 18.29 8.10
CA ILE A 121 11.53 16.87 8.43
C ILE A 121 12.11 16.54 9.80
N GLU A 122 13.36 16.93 10.05
CA GLU A 122 14.07 16.68 11.29
C GLU A 122 13.35 17.32 12.49
N LYS A 123 12.95 18.59 12.35
CA LYS A 123 12.19 19.32 13.37
C LYS A 123 10.82 18.71 13.63
N ALA A 124 10.16 18.17 12.60
CA ALA A 124 8.87 17.50 12.76
C ALA A 124 9.02 16.15 13.48
N GLY A 125 10.07 15.39 13.15
CA GLY A 125 10.44 14.13 13.80
C GLY A 125 9.44 12.99 13.61
N ASN A 126 8.51 13.11 12.66
CA ASN A 126 7.42 12.17 12.45
C ASN A 126 7.06 12.00 10.96
N VAL A 127 8.05 12.15 10.08
CA VAL A 127 7.90 11.99 8.63
C VAL A 127 8.39 10.62 8.17
N VAL A 128 7.70 10.02 7.21
CA VAL A 128 8.10 8.81 6.47
C VAL A 128 8.15 9.13 4.98
N LEU A 129 9.20 8.70 4.30
CA LEU A 129 9.40 8.96 2.87
C LEU A 129 9.14 7.71 2.00
N ALA A 130 8.93 7.91 0.70
CA ALA A 130 8.83 6.85 -0.28
C ALA A 130 10.18 6.59 -0.97
N GLY A 131 10.54 5.32 -1.07
CA GLY A 131 11.50 4.79 -2.03
C GLY A 131 10.80 3.86 -3.03
N LYS A 132 11.54 3.37 -4.02
CA LYS A 132 11.00 2.48 -5.05
C LYS A 132 11.97 1.39 -5.43
N MET A 133 11.47 0.18 -5.65
CA MET A 133 12.25 -0.88 -6.28
C MET A 133 11.79 -1.08 -7.71
N MET A 134 12.72 -0.92 -8.64
CA MET A 134 12.50 -1.15 -10.06
C MET A 134 13.08 -2.51 -10.44
N VAL A 135 12.26 -3.43 -10.92
CA VAL A 135 12.73 -4.69 -11.49
C VAL A 135 12.74 -4.56 -13.01
N LYS A 136 13.93 -4.38 -13.60
CA LYS A 136 14.11 -4.37 -15.05
C LYS A 136 14.48 -5.78 -15.51
N LYS A 137 13.62 -6.42 -16.29
CA LYS A 137 13.95 -7.69 -16.95
C LYS A 137 14.70 -7.41 -18.25
N SER A 138 15.90 -7.97 -18.38
CA SER A 138 16.70 -7.92 -19.61
C SER A 138 17.09 -9.35 -19.98
N GLY A 139 16.34 -9.92 -20.94
CA GLY A 139 16.44 -11.35 -21.27
C GLY A 139 16.10 -12.22 -20.06
N ASN A 140 17.03 -13.10 -19.68
CA ASN A 140 16.88 -13.99 -18.51
C ASN A 140 17.35 -13.35 -17.19
N TYR A 141 17.82 -12.10 -17.22
CA TYR A 141 18.33 -11.41 -16.03
C TYR A 141 17.29 -10.42 -15.50
N GLU A 142 17.06 -10.44 -14.20
CA GLU A 142 16.32 -9.42 -13.50
C GLU A 142 17.31 -8.49 -12.79
N MET A 143 17.36 -7.23 -13.23
CA MET A 143 18.12 -6.18 -12.56
C MET A 143 17.19 -5.43 -11.62
N ILE A 144 17.42 -5.58 -10.32
CA ILE A 144 16.72 -4.82 -9.29
C ILE A 144 17.51 -3.55 -9.03
N SER A 145 16.86 -2.39 -9.22
CA SER A 145 17.39 -1.06 -8.88
C SER A 145 16.55 -0.48 -7.75
N LEU A 146 17.18 -0.21 -6.61
CA LEU A 146 16.57 0.51 -5.50
C LEU A 146 16.78 2.01 -5.72
N LEU A 147 15.69 2.77 -5.73
CA LEU A 147 15.66 4.22 -5.75
C LEU A 147 15.27 4.68 -4.35
N GLU A 148 16.26 5.11 -3.57
CA GLU A 148 16.05 5.61 -2.21
C GLU A 148 15.87 7.12 -2.22
N PRO A 149 15.25 7.72 -1.19
CA PRO A 149 15.33 9.16 -0.99
C PRO A 149 16.80 9.63 -0.95
N ILE A 150 17.07 10.87 -1.35
CA ILE A 150 18.43 11.43 -1.29
C ILE A 150 19.01 11.34 0.13
N ASP A 151 20.33 11.14 0.22
CA ASP A 151 21.06 10.83 1.47
C ASP A 151 20.67 11.71 2.65
N ILE A 152 20.67 13.04 2.46
CA ILE A 152 20.39 13.99 3.54
C ILE A 152 18.98 13.81 4.13
N LEU A 153 18.00 13.35 3.33
CA LEU A 153 16.65 13.10 3.82
C LEU A 153 16.54 11.76 4.55
N ARG A 154 17.30 10.74 4.11
CA ARG A 154 17.34 9.41 4.77
C ARG A 154 18.00 9.46 6.14
N GLU A 155 18.90 10.41 6.35
CA GLU A 155 19.55 10.63 7.65
C GLU A 155 18.56 11.08 8.73
N VAL A 156 17.47 11.77 8.34
CA VAL A 156 16.51 12.38 9.29
C VAL A 156 15.12 11.75 9.27
N ALA A 157 14.81 10.90 8.28
CA ALA A 157 13.53 10.21 8.19
C ALA A 157 13.69 8.78 7.66
N PRO A 158 12.95 7.81 8.23
CA PRO A 158 12.84 6.49 7.63
C PRO A 158 12.05 6.55 6.32
N TYR A 159 12.21 5.53 5.49
CA TYR A 159 11.45 5.37 4.26
C TYR A 159 10.94 3.95 4.10
N GLY A 160 9.86 3.80 3.35
CA GLY A 160 9.36 2.51 2.90
C GLY A 160 9.25 2.48 1.38
N ILE A 161 9.21 1.28 0.81
CA ILE A 161 9.15 1.11 -0.64
C ILE A 161 7.72 1.12 -1.15
N VAL A 162 7.51 1.79 -2.27
CA VAL A 162 6.27 1.72 -3.05
C VAL A 162 6.45 0.62 -4.08
N ASP A 163 5.54 -0.35 -4.05
CA ASP A 163 5.50 -1.48 -4.98
C ASP A 163 4.05 -1.93 -5.16
N THR A 164 3.60 -1.92 -6.41
CA THR A 164 2.23 -2.27 -6.77
C THR A 164 2.21 -3.66 -7.38
N LYS A 165 1.43 -4.56 -6.76
CA LYS A 165 1.21 -5.91 -7.26
C LYS A 165 -0.13 -5.98 -7.98
N PHE A 166 -0.06 -6.18 -9.29
CA PHE A 166 -1.21 -6.49 -10.12
C PHE A 166 -1.54 -7.98 -10.07
N ASP A 167 -2.83 -8.28 -9.99
CA ASP A 167 -3.40 -9.60 -10.25
C ASP A 167 -3.44 -9.89 -11.76
N SER A 168 -3.77 -11.14 -12.12
CA SER A 168 -3.83 -11.60 -13.51
C SER A 168 -4.79 -10.81 -14.40
N ASP A 169 -5.77 -10.14 -13.79
CA ASP A 169 -6.77 -9.29 -14.46
C ASP A 169 -6.43 -7.79 -14.42
N GLY A 170 -5.27 -7.41 -13.89
CA GLY A 170 -4.80 -6.02 -13.84
C GLY A 170 -5.34 -5.21 -12.66
N PHE A 171 -6.05 -5.83 -11.72
CA PHE A 171 -6.53 -5.16 -10.51
C PHE A 171 -5.48 -5.24 -9.40
N VAL A 172 -5.56 -4.30 -8.46
CA VAL A 172 -4.75 -4.28 -7.25
C VAL A 172 -5.62 -4.74 -6.08
N ARG A 173 -5.36 -5.95 -5.60
CA ARG A 173 -6.01 -6.52 -4.39
C ARG A 173 -5.03 -6.87 -3.29
N ARG A 174 -3.74 -6.95 -3.63
CA ARG A 174 -2.66 -7.38 -2.75
C ARG A 174 -1.74 -6.23 -2.42
N TYR A 175 -1.24 -6.24 -1.19
CA TYR A 175 -0.23 -5.31 -0.70
C TYR A 175 1.07 -6.06 -0.43
N ILE A 176 2.17 -5.67 -1.07
CA ILE A 176 3.49 -6.19 -0.73
C ILE A 176 3.88 -5.66 0.65
N LEU A 177 4.29 -6.53 1.56
CA LEU A 177 4.67 -6.17 2.93
C LEU A 177 6.13 -5.72 3.01
N PHE A 178 7.01 -6.39 2.27
CA PHE A 178 8.42 -6.06 2.19
C PHE A 178 9.06 -6.67 0.94
N ARG A 179 10.26 -6.18 0.62
CA ARG A 179 11.18 -6.80 -0.32
C ARG A 179 12.53 -6.98 0.35
N ASP A 180 13.14 -8.13 0.13
CA ASP A 180 14.51 -8.39 0.56
C ASP A 180 15.47 -8.10 -0.61
N TYR A 181 16.48 -7.26 -0.38
CA TYR A 181 17.47 -6.87 -1.39
C TYR A 181 18.83 -6.66 -0.70
N ASN A 182 19.91 -7.24 -1.26
CA ASN A 182 21.26 -7.20 -0.68
C ASN A 182 21.32 -7.57 0.82
N ASN A 183 20.60 -8.63 1.23
CA ASN A 183 20.46 -9.11 2.61
C ASN A 183 19.80 -8.10 3.58
N LEU A 184 19.23 -7.01 3.07
CA LEU A 184 18.43 -6.06 3.84
C LEU A 184 16.96 -6.24 3.51
N ARG A 185 16.12 -6.05 4.52
CA ARG A 185 14.67 -6.02 4.38
C ARG A 185 14.22 -4.58 4.27
N TYR A 186 13.41 -4.30 3.26
CA TYR A 186 12.78 -3.01 3.03
C TYR A 186 11.27 -3.17 3.17
N LEU A 187 10.70 -2.61 4.23
CA LEU A 187 9.24 -2.58 4.43
C LEU A 187 8.58 -1.72 3.36
N SER A 188 7.36 -2.08 2.97
CA SER A 188 6.54 -1.22 2.12
C SER A 188 6.15 0.07 2.83
N LEU A 189 5.80 1.10 2.06
CA LEU A 189 5.50 2.43 2.57
C LEU A 189 4.46 2.39 3.70
N GLY A 190 3.33 1.71 3.48
CA GLY A 190 2.28 1.60 4.49
C GLY A 190 2.73 0.87 5.76
N LEU A 191 3.59 -0.14 5.64
CA LEU A 191 4.10 -0.89 6.79
C LEU A 191 5.15 -0.08 7.57
N GLN A 192 6.00 0.69 6.89
CA GLN A 192 6.90 1.65 7.51
C GLN A 192 6.12 2.78 8.21
N THR A 193 5.02 3.24 7.63
CA THR A 193 4.10 4.20 8.27
C THR A 193 3.53 3.64 9.56
N ILE A 194 3.08 2.38 9.57
CA ILE A 194 2.57 1.71 10.79
C ILE A 194 3.69 1.58 11.83
N ALA A 195 4.89 1.15 11.44
CA ALA A 195 6.03 1.04 12.35
C ALA A 195 6.34 2.38 13.04
N SER A 196 6.37 3.45 12.25
CA SER A 196 6.63 4.81 12.73
C SER A 196 5.49 5.34 13.60
N TYR A 197 4.24 5.05 13.25
CA TYR A 197 3.04 5.39 14.05
C TYR A 197 3.05 4.71 15.43
N MET A 198 3.55 3.48 15.49
CA MET A 198 3.75 2.71 16.72
C MET A 198 4.97 3.17 17.53
N GLY A 199 5.85 4.00 16.96
CA GLY A 199 7.09 4.43 17.59
C GLY A 199 8.13 3.32 17.70
N LEU A 200 8.12 2.34 16.77
CA LEU A 200 9.11 1.27 16.76
C LEU A 200 10.50 1.83 16.43
N LYS A 201 11.51 1.40 17.18
CA LYS A 201 12.92 1.79 17.02
C LYS A 201 13.77 0.55 16.76
N GLY A 202 14.91 0.70 16.09
CA GLY A 202 15.81 -0.41 15.76
C GLY A 202 15.67 -0.89 14.32
N ASN A 203 15.93 -2.18 14.08
CA ASN A 203 15.96 -2.76 12.74
C ASN A 203 14.55 -3.20 12.27
N GLN A 204 14.24 -2.93 11.00
CA GLN A 204 12.99 -3.36 10.36
C GLN A 204 12.73 -4.88 10.47
N MET A 205 13.78 -5.71 10.47
CA MET A 205 13.65 -7.16 10.65
C MET A 205 13.11 -7.55 12.04
N ASP A 206 13.41 -6.78 13.08
CA ASP A 206 12.93 -7.05 14.44
C ASP A 206 11.45 -6.67 14.61
N TRP A 207 11.01 -5.69 13.83
CA TRP A 207 9.65 -5.16 13.88
C TRP A 207 8.65 -6.13 13.28
N LEU A 208 8.98 -6.77 12.15
CA LEU A 208 8.10 -7.66 11.41
C LEU A 208 8.55 -9.11 11.54
N LYS A 209 7.87 -9.87 12.40
CA LYS A 209 8.16 -11.29 12.63
C LYS A 209 7.20 -12.16 11.86
N GLN A 210 7.71 -13.25 11.29
CA GLN A 210 6.88 -14.29 10.72
C GLN A 210 6.45 -15.29 11.80
N LEU A 211 5.17 -15.63 11.82
CA LEU A 211 4.56 -16.60 12.72
C LEU A 211 4.67 -18.01 12.12
N PRO A 212 4.55 -19.08 12.94
CA PRO A 212 4.64 -20.47 12.45
C PRO A 212 3.64 -20.84 11.36
N ASN A 213 2.48 -20.18 11.33
CA ASN A 213 1.45 -20.37 10.30
C ASN A 213 1.74 -19.58 9.00
N GLY A 214 2.86 -18.87 8.92
CA GLY A 214 3.26 -18.06 7.77
C GLY A 214 2.79 -16.61 7.79
N ASP A 215 1.85 -16.25 8.67
CA ASP A 215 1.39 -14.87 8.86
C ASP A 215 2.50 -13.98 9.44
N PHE A 216 2.27 -12.67 9.43
CA PHE A 216 3.20 -11.72 10.02
C PHE A 216 2.60 -11.02 11.25
N ILE A 217 3.47 -10.58 12.14
CA ILE A 217 3.11 -9.69 13.24
C ILE A 217 4.08 -8.51 13.29
N ILE A 218 3.55 -7.29 13.29
CA ILE A 218 4.34 -6.07 13.43
C ILE A 218 4.26 -5.51 14.85
N GLY A 219 5.45 -5.21 15.42
CA GLY A 219 5.61 -4.63 16.75
C GLY A 219 4.95 -5.44 17.88
N ASN A 220 4.85 -6.76 17.70
CA ASN A 220 4.15 -7.70 18.58
C ASN A 220 2.67 -7.31 18.87
N ARG A 221 2.04 -6.49 18.02
CA ARG A 221 0.69 -5.96 18.26
C ARG A 221 -0.28 -6.28 17.14
N TYR A 222 0.07 -5.95 15.90
CA TYR A 222 -0.84 -6.10 14.77
C TYR A 222 -0.46 -7.32 13.96
N LYS A 223 -1.38 -8.28 13.88
CA LYS A 223 -1.24 -9.44 12.99
C LYS A 223 -1.62 -9.04 11.58
N ILE A 224 -0.95 -9.62 10.59
CA ILE A 224 -1.16 -9.40 9.16
C ILE A 224 -1.26 -10.77 8.51
N LYS A 225 -2.42 -11.07 7.93
CA LYS A 225 -2.66 -12.35 7.28
C LYS A 225 -1.90 -12.41 5.95
N LYS A 226 -1.02 -13.40 5.81
CA LYS A 226 -0.31 -13.64 4.55
C LYS A 226 -1.29 -14.24 3.53
N TYR A 227 -1.24 -13.76 2.29
CA TYR A 227 -2.17 -14.20 1.24
C TYR A 227 -1.60 -15.31 0.36
N ASP A 228 -0.42 -15.09 -0.22
CA ASP A 228 0.21 -16.01 -1.18
C ASP A 228 1.64 -16.34 -0.78
N ASN A 229 2.41 -17.05 -1.62
CA ASN A 229 3.79 -17.40 -1.31
C ASN A 229 4.72 -16.18 -1.20
N LEU A 230 4.34 -15.04 -1.78
CA LEU A 230 5.07 -13.78 -1.63
C LEU A 230 4.80 -13.18 -0.24
N PRO A 231 5.66 -12.28 0.25
CA PRO A 231 5.37 -11.53 1.47
C PRO A 231 4.28 -10.47 1.20
N SER A 232 3.05 -10.92 0.93
CA SER A 232 1.91 -10.08 0.60
C SER A 232 0.71 -10.35 1.49
N ALA A 233 -0.16 -9.36 1.63
CA ALA A 233 -1.44 -9.45 2.33
C ALA A 233 -2.58 -8.98 1.42
N PHE A 234 -3.77 -9.56 1.61
CA PHE A 234 -4.96 -9.10 0.92
C PHE A 234 -5.47 -7.79 1.54
N ILE A 235 -5.79 -6.81 0.70
CA ILE A 235 -6.27 -5.50 1.15
C ILE A 235 -7.77 -5.57 1.38
N ASN A 236 -8.21 -5.22 2.59
CA ASN A 236 -9.62 -5.00 2.83
C ASN A 236 -9.96 -3.56 2.46
N TYR A 237 -10.36 -3.32 1.21
CA TYR A 237 -10.80 -2.00 0.78
C TYR A 237 -12.02 -1.55 1.57
N TYR A 238 -12.02 -0.33 2.09
CA TYR A 238 -13.11 0.23 2.87
C TYR A 238 -14.19 0.87 1.99
N GLY A 239 -13.88 1.21 0.75
CA GLY A 239 -14.86 1.74 -0.20
C GLY A 239 -14.25 2.02 -1.59
N PRO A 240 -15.03 2.61 -2.50
CA PRO A 240 -14.54 3.08 -3.80
C PRO A 240 -13.53 4.22 -3.65
N ALA A 241 -12.92 4.65 -4.76
CA ALA A 241 -12.04 5.83 -4.78
C ALA A 241 -12.72 7.05 -4.14
N ASN A 242 -11.92 7.91 -3.51
CA ASN A 242 -12.35 9.07 -2.72
C ASN A 242 -13.18 8.73 -1.47
N SER A 243 -12.95 7.56 -0.87
CA SER A 243 -13.62 7.18 0.38
C SER A 243 -13.06 7.93 1.59
N TYR A 244 -11.75 8.18 1.62
CA TYR A 244 -11.09 8.81 2.75
C TYR A 244 -11.26 10.33 2.76
N LYS A 245 -11.15 10.95 3.93
CA LYS A 245 -11.12 12.42 4.04
C LYS A 245 -9.87 12.93 3.31
N THR A 246 -10.10 13.68 2.24
CA THR A 246 -9.05 14.24 1.39
C THR A 246 -9.06 15.76 1.49
N ILE A 247 -7.88 16.35 1.66
CA ILE A 247 -7.63 17.79 1.72
C ILE A 247 -6.65 18.13 0.59
N SER A 248 -6.96 19.13 -0.23
CA SER A 248 -6.06 19.57 -1.29
C SER A 248 -4.74 20.09 -0.69
N TYR A 249 -3.62 19.76 -1.31
CA TYR A 249 -2.29 20.18 -0.88
C TYR A 249 -2.21 21.70 -0.69
N GLU A 250 -2.76 22.46 -1.64
CA GLU A 250 -2.76 23.93 -1.60
C GLU A 250 -3.40 24.48 -0.31
N GLN A 251 -4.50 23.86 0.16
CA GLN A 251 -5.20 24.31 1.36
C GLN A 251 -4.36 24.18 2.62
N VAL A 252 -3.40 23.26 2.64
CA VAL A 252 -2.52 23.04 3.78
C VAL A 252 -1.36 24.02 3.78
N ILE A 253 -0.90 24.49 2.62
CA ILE A 253 0.20 25.46 2.50
C ILE A 253 -0.27 26.92 2.49
N ASP A 254 -1.49 27.20 2.04
CA ASP A 254 -2.12 28.52 2.11
C ASP A 254 -2.48 28.88 3.56
N ASP A 255 -2.17 30.10 3.99
CA ASP A 255 -2.33 30.50 5.39
C ASP A 255 -3.82 30.56 5.82
N LYS A 256 -4.74 30.97 4.92
CA LYS A 256 -6.18 31.05 5.24
C LYS A 256 -6.79 29.66 5.27
N GLY A 257 -6.51 28.84 4.26
CA GLY A 257 -6.92 27.44 4.22
C GLY A 257 -6.42 26.67 5.45
N PHE A 258 -5.14 26.83 5.77
CA PHE A 258 -4.52 26.13 6.89
C PHE A 258 -5.12 26.52 8.24
N LYS A 259 -5.44 27.80 8.45
CA LYS A 259 -6.10 28.25 9.69
C LYS A 259 -7.43 27.52 9.92
N LEU A 260 -8.25 27.36 8.89
CA LEU A 260 -9.53 26.63 9.00
C LEU A 260 -9.32 25.14 9.32
N LEU A 261 -8.29 24.52 8.76
CA LEU A 261 -7.94 23.12 9.02
C LEU A 261 -7.47 22.92 10.45
N LEU A 262 -6.72 23.88 10.99
CA LEU A 262 -6.26 23.93 12.38
C LEU A 262 -7.44 24.05 13.35
N ASP A 263 -8.35 25.01 13.11
CA ASP A 263 -9.52 25.24 13.96
C ASP A 263 -10.44 24.01 14.03
N LYS A 264 -10.54 23.26 12.93
CA LYS A 264 -11.32 22.01 12.84
C LYS A 264 -10.60 20.79 13.42
N ASN A 265 -9.38 20.93 13.95
CA ASN A 265 -8.53 19.81 14.38
C ASN A 265 -8.39 18.71 13.31
N THR A 266 -8.32 19.11 12.03
CA THR A 266 -8.43 18.16 10.91
C THR A 266 -7.33 17.08 10.93
N PHE A 267 -6.12 17.44 11.33
CA PHE A 267 -4.96 16.56 11.32
C PHE A 267 -4.54 16.06 12.71
N LYS A 268 -5.22 16.50 13.78
CA LYS A 268 -4.81 16.18 15.15
C LYS A 268 -4.85 14.68 15.42
N ASP A 269 -3.72 14.12 15.83
CA ASP A 269 -3.49 12.69 16.10
C ASP A 269 -3.70 11.75 14.90
N LYS A 270 -3.77 12.31 13.68
CA LYS A 270 -4.02 11.56 12.44
C LYS A 270 -2.73 11.09 11.77
N ILE A 271 -2.83 9.98 11.04
CA ILE A 271 -1.87 9.59 10.00
C ILE A 271 -2.22 10.39 8.76
N VAL A 272 -1.28 11.19 8.28
CA VAL A 272 -1.47 12.00 7.08
C VAL A 272 -0.68 11.39 5.94
N LEU A 273 -1.35 11.01 4.86
CA LEU A 273 -0.71 10.50 3.64
C LEU A 273 -0.72 11.60 2.60
N VAL A 274 0.45 11.95 2.07
CA VAL A 274 0.63 12.99 1.06
C VAL A 274 0.95 12.31 -0.26
N GLY A 275 0.11 12.47 -1.28
CA GLY A 275 0.31 11.75 -2.54
C GLY A 275 -0.52 12.33 -3.69
N SER A 276 -0.24 11.84 -4.89
CA SER A 276 -0.93 12.28 -6.09
C SER A 276 -2.32 11.66 -6.21
N THR A 277 -3.29 12.46 -6.66
CA THR A 277 -4.62 11.98 -7.08
C THR A 277 -4.99 12.44 -8.49
N VAL A 278 -4.11 13.18 -9.17
CA VAL A 278 -4.31 13.59 -10.56
C VAL A 278 -4.05 12.44 -11.53
N THR A 279 -4.80 12.42 -12.63
CA THR A 279 -4.78 11.32 -13.62
C THR A 279 -3.47 11.26 -14.38
N GLU A 280 -2.90 12.42 -14.69
CA GLU A 280 -1.69 12.62 -15.50
C GLU A 280 -0.43 12.06 -14.84
N HIS A 281 -0.47 11.85 -13.52
CA HIS A 281 0.64 11.23 -12.80
C HIS A 281 0.62 9.68 -12.90
N HIS A 282 -0.39 9.10 -13.56
CA HIS A 282 -0.51 7.67 -13.87
C HIS A 282 -0.44 6.74 -12.65
N ASP A 283 -0.80 7.24 -11.47
CA ASP A 283 -0.82 6.49 -10.21
C ASP A 283 -2.26 6.13 -9.79
N LEU A 284 -3.04 5.65 -10.77
CA LEU A 284 -4.45 5.31 -10.64
C LEU A 284 -4.66 3.84 -11.00
N PHE A 285 -5.40 3.10 -10.17
CA PHE A 285 -5.50 1.64 -10.29
C PHE A 285 -6.94 1.14 -10.20
N SER A 286 -7.23 0.04 -10.90
CA SER A 286 -8.46 -0.72 -10.70
C SER A 286 -8.36 -1.51 -9.40
N THR A 287 -9.35 -1.35 -8.53
CA THR A 287 -9.48 -2.04 -7.24
C THR A 287 -10.80 -2.83 -7.21
N PRO A 288 -11.08 -3.67 -6.20
CA PRO A 288 -12.33 -4.42 -6.13
C PRO A 288 -13.61 -3.57 -6.24
N PHE A 289 -13.54 -2.29 -5.85
CA PHE A 289 -14.65 -1.35 -5.98
C PHE A 289 -14.74 -0.67 -7.35
N TYR A 290 -13.82 -0.91 -8.30
CA TYR A 290 -13.81 -0.23 -9.60
C TYR A 290 -15.17 -0.36 -10.30
N ILE A 291 -15.67 -1.59 -10.50
CA ILE A 291 -16.94 -1.82 -11.21
C ILE A 291 -18.12 -1.29 -10.38
N SER A 292 -18.22 -1.68 -9.11
CA SER A 292 -19.36 -1.30 -8.25
C SER A 292 -19.35 0.17 -7.83
N GLY A 293 -18.22 0.86 -7.96
CA GLY A 293 -17.99 2.25 -7.58
C GLY A 293 -18.07 3.22 -8.75
N GLY A 294 -18.63 2.81 -9.88
CA GLY A 294 -18.83 3.67 -11.05
C GLY A 294 -17.60 3.79 -11.94
N GLU A 295 -16.76 2.75 -12.02
CA GLU A 295 -15.57 2.67 -12.86
C GLU A 295 -14.51 3.75 -12.52
N MET A 296 -14.45 4.12 -11.25
CA MET A 296 -13.49 5.10 -10.75
C MET A 296 -12.19 4.41 -10.33
N LEU A 297 -11.07 4.80 -10.95
CA LEU A 297 -9.76 4.35 -10.55
C LEU A 297 -9.36 4.94 -9.19
N THR A 298 -8.68 4.14 -8.37
CA THR A 298 -8.25 4.52 -7.02
C THR A 298 -6.80 5.02 -7.05
N PRO A 299 -6.49 6.20 -6.46
CA PRO A 299 -5.11 6.68 -6.31
C PRO A 299 -4.22 5.73 -5.48
N GLY A 300 -2.94 5.63 -5.81
CA GLY A 300 -1.96 4.81 -5.07
C GLY A 300 -1.91 5.15 -3.59
N VAL A 301 -1.94 6.43 -3.26
CA VAL A 301 -1.99 6.92 -1.86
C VAL A 301 -3.22 6.40 -1.09
N GLU A 302 -4.35 6.20 -1.78
CA GLU A 302 -5.57 5.64 -1.17
C GLU A 302 -5.48 4.11 -1.01
N ILE A 303 -4.71 3.41 -1.84
CA ILE A 303 -4.38 2.00 -1.62
C ILE A 303 -3.56 1.85 -0.33
N HIS A 304 -2.60 2.74 -0.08
CA HIS A 304 -1.88 2.80 1.20
C HIS A 304 -2.82 3.05 2.39
N ALA A 305 -3.79 3.97 2.24
CA ALA A 305 -4.79 4.23 3.28
C ALA A 305 -5.60 2.97 3.64
N ASN A 306 -6.09 2.26 2.63
CA ASN A 306 -6.86 1.02 2.81
C ASN A 306 -6.04 -0.08 3.50
N PHE A 307 -4.78 -0.27 3.10
CA PHE A 307 -3.90 -1.23 3.75
C PHE A 307 -3.61 -0.86 5.22
N ILE A 308 -3.21 0.39 5.48
CA ILE A 308 -2.93 0.85 6.84
C ILE A 308 -4.16 0.67 7.73
N GLN A 309 -5.34 1.06 7.24
CA GLN A 309 -6.56 0.88 8.00
C GLN A 309 -6.90 -0.60 8.25
N SER A 310 -6.72 -1.47 7.25
CA SER A 310 -6.90 -2.92 7.41
C SER A 310 -6.05 -3.48 8.54
N VAL A 311 -4.79 -3.05 8.65
CA VAL A 311 -3.87 -3.46 9.72
C VAL A 311 -4.31 -2.91 11.07
N LEU A 312 -4.59 -1.61 11.17
CA LEU A 312 -4.93 -0.95 12.42
C LEU A 312 -6.24 -1.47 13.02
N ASP A 313 -7.24 -1.74 12.17
CA ASP A 313 -8.54 -2.26 12.56
C ASP A 313 -8.52 -3.80 12.74
N GLN A 314 -7.38 -4.45 12.45
CA GLN A 314 -7.22 -5.92 12.45
C GLN A 314 -8.29 -6.64 11.60
N ASN A 315 -8.69 -5.99 10.50
CA ASN A 315 -9.81 -6.41 9.67
C ASN A 315 -9.31 -6.91 8.32
N PHE A 316 -8.70 -8.09 8.31
CA PHE A 316 -8.21 -8.74 7.09
C PHE A 316 -9.22 -9.73 6.53
N ILE A 317 -9.38 -9.69 5.21
CA ILE A 317 -10.14 -10.70 4.47
C ILE A 317 -9.23 -11.92 4.29
N SER A 318 -9.78 -13.11 4.49
CA SER A 318 -9.16 -14.36 4.05
C SER A 318 -9.65 -14.68 2.64
N GLY A 319 -8.73 -14.95 1.71
CA GLY A 319 -9.08 -15.54 0.43
C GLY A 319 -9.86 -16.83 0.63
N VAL A 320 -10.80 -17.13 -0.26
CA VAL A 320 -11.47 -18.43 -0.26
C VAL A 320 -10.67 -19.28 -1.21
N ASN A 321 -9.72 -20.05 -0.67
CA ASN A 321 -8.98 -21.00 -1.48
C ASN A 321 -9.97 -22.04 -2.01
N ILE A 322 -10.38 -21.86 -3.27
CA ILE A 322 -11.36 -22.71 -3.93
C ILE A 322 -10.86 -24.16 -3.99
N ALA A 323 -9.54 -24.40 -3.98
CA ALA A 323 -9.00 -25.76 -3.93
C ALA A 323 -9.39 -26.49 -2.63
N ILE A 324 -9.54 -25.81 -1.49
CA ILE A 324 -9.96 -26.40 -0.21
C ILE A 324 -11.44 -26.78 -0.22
N VAL A 325 -12.28 -26.04 -0.95
CA VAL A 325 -13.71 -26.34 -1.07
C VAL A 325 -13.96 -27.68 -1.78
N TYR A 326 -13.01 -28.18 -2.56
CA TYR A 326 -13.10 -29.49 -3.20
C TYR A 326 -12.56 -30.67 -2.36
N PHE A 327 -12.03 -30.42 -1.15
CA PHE A 327 -11.50 -31.45 -0.25
C PHE A 327 -12.38 -31.74 0.98
N ILE A 328 -13.63 -31.23 1.01
CA ILE A 328 -14.65 -31.54 2.03
C ILE A 328 -15.84 -32.19 1.34
#